data_AF-A0A3D5VER4-F1
#
_entry.id   AF-A0A3D5VER4-F1
#
_cell.length_a   1.000
_cell.length_b   1.000
_cell.length_c   1.000
_cell.angle_alpha   90.00
_cell.angle_beta   90.00
_cell.angle_gamma   90.00
#
_symmetry.space_group_name_H-M   'P 1'
#
loop_
_entity.id
_entity.type
_entity.pdbx_description
1 polymer ?
#
loop_
_entity_poly.entity_id
_entity_poly.type
_entity_poly.pdbx_seq_one_letter_code
_entity_poly.pdbx_strand_id
1 'polypeptide(L)'
;IDANFMGKVDLASFFPELQGEINTELQAIGKLVDPHIYLQSNSREIVYQKQKVNAVEFKAEFFQDRADINLNSAIWQGNEFTGNGTYKLKKGLNFNLECDSLQYAIASGKLQGNFFASLEYKNQPRITFALENSTLKWQDYQLSKVNVSGSFQDNKIWLNMAPPPR
;
A
#
# COMPACT_ATOMS: atom_id res chain seq x y z
N ILE A 1 -10.49 16.95 25.58
CA ILE A 1 -11.24 17.05 24.32
C ILE A 1 -11.80 15.69 24.01
N ASP A 2 -13.02 15.69 23.48
CA ASP A 2 -13.68 14.55 22.86
C ASP A 2 -14.37 15.15 21.65
N ALA A 3 -13.76 14.98 20.49
CA ALA A 3 -14.20 15.58 19.25
C ALA A 3 -14.32 14.48 18.19
N ASN A 4 -15.45 14.45 17.50
CA ASN A 4 -15.74 13.46 16.47
C ASN A 4 -16.11 14.20 15.17
N PHE A 5 -15.54 13.73 14.06
CA PHE A 5 -15.82 14.21 12.72
C PHE A 5 -16.16 13.02 11.84
N MET A 6 -17.24 13.14 11.08
CA MET A 6 -17.60 12.21 10.03
C MET A 6 -17.85 13.00 8.76
N GLY A 7 -17.23 12.60 7.66
CA GLY A 7 -17.34 13.35 6.43
C GLY A 7 -16.83 12.62 5.21
N LYS A 8 -17.17 13.19 4.06
CA LYS A 8 -16.65 12.81 2.76
C LYS A 8 -15.54 13.77 2.37
N VAL A 9 -14.45 13.22 1.87
CA VAL A 9 -13.25 13.95 1.50
C VAL A 9 -12.90 13.58 0.07
N ASP A 10 -12.84 14.58 -0.81
CA ASP A 10 -12.31 14.41 -2.16
C ASP A 10 -10.78 14.38 -2.11
N LEU A 11 -10.19 13.27 -2.55
CA LEU A 11 -8.74 13.09 -2.58
C LEU A 11 -8.04 14.13 -3.47
N ALA A 12 -8.70 14.60 -4.52
CA ALA A 12 -8.13 15.58 -5.45
C ALA A 12 -7.84 16.93 -4.77
N SER A 13 -8.50 17.21 -3.64
CA SER A 13 -8.24 18.41 -2.83
C SER A 13 -6.88 18.39 -2.11
N PHE A 14 -6.31 17.21 -1.91
CA PHE A 14 -5.01 17.02 -1.26
C PHE A 14 -3.92 16.59 -2.26
N PHE A 15 -4.27 15.71 -3.19
CA PHE A 15 -3.38 15.12 -4.17
C PHE A 15 -4.06 15.18 -5.55
N PRO A 16 -3.76 16.19 -6.40
CA PRO A 16 -4.46 16.42 -7.66
C PRO A 16 -4.43 15.23 -8.64
N GLU A 17 -3.43 14.37 -8.52
CA GLU A 17 -3.25 13.16 -9.30
C GLU A 17 -4.10 11.96 -8.83
N LEU A 18 -4.71 12.07 -7.63
CA LEU A 18 -5.68 11.11 -7.12
C LEU A 18 -7.10 11.57 -7.43
N GLN A 19 -7.95 10.64 -7.82
CA GLN A 19 -9.39 10.85 -7.95
C GLN A 19 -10.12 9.84 -7.07
N GLY A 20 -11.21 10.27 -6.46
CA GLY A 20 -12.04 9.41 -5.61
C GLY A 20 -12.44 10.10 -4.32
N GLU A 21 -13.53 9.62 -3.73
CA GLU A 21 -14.04 10.12 -2.47
C GLU A 21 -13.74 9.11 -1.36
N ILE A 22 -13.25 9.60 -0.23
CA ILE A 22 -13.06 8.82 1.00
C ILE A 22 -14.14 9.23 2.00
N ASN A 23 -14.83 8.25 2.57
CA ASN A 23 -15.61 8.46 3.78
C ASN A 23 -14.67 8.29 4.98
N THR A 24 -14.59 9.31 5.81
CA THR A 24 -13.68 9.37 6.94
C THR A 24 -14.44 9.59 8.24
N GLU A 25 -14.07 8.82 9.26
CA GLU A 25 -14.41 9.03 10.65
C GLU A 25 -13.12 9.34 11.42
N LEU A 26 -13.10 10.48 12.10
CA LEU A 26 -11.98 10.94 12.91
C LEU A 26 -12.46 11.22 14.32
N GLN A 27 -11.77 10.63 15.30
CA GLN A 27 -12.04 10.84 16.71
C GLN A 27 -10.77 11.35 17.40
N ALA A 28 -10.88 12.41 18.19
CA ALA A 28 -9.78 12.98 18.96
C ALA A 28 -10.12 13.02 20.45
N ILE A 29 -9.32 12.33 21.27
CA ILE A 29 -9.53 12.18 22.71
C ILE A 29 -8.28 12.64 23.47
N GLY A 30 -8.47 13.39 24.56
CA GLY A 30 -7.38 13.71 25.50
C GLY A 30 -7.07 15.21 25.61
N LYS A 31 -5.79 15.59 25.73
CA LYS A 31 -5.40 16.99 25.92
C LYS A 31 -5.41 17.73 24.58
N LEU A 32 -5.74 19.02 24.58
CA LEU A 32 -5.77 19.83 23.35
C LEU A 32 -4.39 19.90 22.66
N VAL A 33 -3.30 19.89 23.45
CA VAL A 33 -1.93 20.03 22.94
C VAL A 33 -1.37 18.71 22.38
N ASP A 34 -1.88 17.57 22.84
CA ASP A 34 -1.42 16.23 22.46
C ASP A 34 -2.59 15.24 22.60
N PRO A 35 -3.59 15.32 21.70
CA PRO A 35 -4.69 14.39 21.70
C PRO A 35 -4.28 13.08 21.05
N HIS A 36 -4.88 12.00 21.50
CA HIS A 36 -4.91 10.75 20.78
C HIS A 36 -5.93 10.87 19.65
N ILE A 37 -5.50 10.66 18.41
CA ILE A 37 -6.37 10.74 17.23
C ILE A 37 -6.54 9.35 16.61
N TYR A 38 -7.79 8.93 16.43
CA TYR A 38 -8.18 7.73 15.71
C TYR A 38 -8.79 8.12 14.37
N LEU A 39 -8.41 7.41 13.33
CA LEU A 39 -8.88 7.63 11.97
C LEU A 39 -9.34 6.29 11.41
N GLN A 40 -10.57 6.24 10.92
CA GLN A 40 -11.07 5.17 10.08
C GLN A 40 -11.54 5.77 8.76
N SER A 41 -11.19 5.12 7.66
CA SER A 41 -11.51 5.65 6.35
C SER A 41 -11.76 4.53 5.36
N ASN A 42 -12.75 4.73 4.51
CA ASN A 42 -13.10 3.79 3.44
C ASN A 42 -13.35 4.53 2.13
N SER A 43 -13.04 3.87 1.03
CA SER A 43 -13.39 4.32 -0.31
C SER A 43 -13.85 3.16 -1.17
N ARG A 44 -14.85 3.42 -2.02
CA ARG A 44 -15.29 2.44 -3.02
C ARG A 44 -14.26 2.29 -4.13
N GLU A 45 -13.68 3.40 -4.58
CA GLU A 45 -12.73 3.46 -5.68
C GLU A 45 -11.81 4.68 -5.50
N ILE A 46 -10.51 4.43 -5.62
CA ILE A 46 -9.45 5.44 -5.78
C ILE A 46 -8.79 5.22 -7.13
N VAL A 47 -8.60 6.29 -7.90
CA VAL A 47 -7.96 6.24 -9.22
C VAL A 47 -6.67 7.05 -9.20
N TYR A 48 -5.57 6.43 -9.65
CA TYR A 48 -4.26 7.06 -9.81
C TYR A 48 -3.66 6.64 -11.14
N GLN A 49 -3.28 7.59 -12.01
CA GLN A 49 -2.65 7.30 -13.31
C GLN A 49 -3.39 6.20 -14.13
N LYS A 50 -4.74 6.26 -14.18
CA LYS A 50 -5.63 5.27 -14.82
C LYS A 50 -5.68 3.89 -14.16
N GLN A 51 -4.96 3.67 -13.05
CA GLN A 51 -5.10 2.50 -12.21
C GLN A 51 -6.24 2.70 -11.23
N LYS A 52 -7.09 1.69 -11.06
CA LYS A 52 -8.21 1.68 -10.13
C LYS A 52 -7.90 0.77 -8.95
N VAL A 53 -8.06 1.28 -7.74
CA VAL A 53 -7.99 0.53 -6.49
C VAL A 53 -9.35 0.61 -5.83
N ASN A 54 -9.98 -0.53 -5.61
CA ASN A 54 -11.34 -0.64 -5.10
C ASN A 54 -11.35 -1.08 -3.64
N ALA A 55 -12.48 -0.88 -2.96
CA ALA A 55 -12.73 -1.38 -1.60
C ALA A 55 -11.55 -1.07 -0.65
N VAL A 56 -11.13 0.20 -0.63
CA VAL A 56 -10.00 0.64 0.20
C VAL A 56 -10.51 0.87 1.61
N GLU A 57 -9.92 0.19 2.57
CA GLU A 57 -10.21 0.35 3.99
C GLU A 57 -8.93 0.53 4.77
N PHE A 58 -8.78 1.66 5.45
CA PHE A 58 -7.62 1.92 6.28
C PHE A 58 -8.01 2.49 7.64
N LYS A 59 -7.17 2.22 8.63
CA LYS A 59 -7.22 2.76 9.97
C LYS A 59 -5.88 3.39 10.31
N ALA A 60 -5.91 4.47 11.07
CA ALA A 60 -4.71 5.03 11.65
C ALA A 60 -4.94 5.51 13.08
N GLU A 61 -3.89 5.42 13.88
CA GLU A 61 -3.85 5.87 15.26
C GLU A 61 -2.67 6.83 15.40
N PHE A 62 -2.90 8.07 15.84
CA PHE A 62 -1.87 9.05 16.05
C PHE A 62 -1.77 9.45 17.53
N PHE A 63 -0.58 9.27 18.10
CA PHE A 63 -0.26 9.61 19.48
C PHE A 63 1.24 9.85 19.64
N GLN A 64 1.64 10.89 20.39
CA GLN A 64 3.05 11.19 20.69
C GLN A 64 3.96 11.22 19.45
N ASP A 65 3.60 12.03 18.45
CA ASP A 65 4.34 12.22 17.19
C ASP A 65 4.51 10.96 16.32
N ARG A 66 3.71 9.92 16.58
CA ARG A 66 3.70 8.66 15.84
C ARG A 66 2.30 8.40 15.31
N ALA A 67 2.20 8.09 14.02
CA ALA A 67 1.00 7.48 13.44
C ALA A 67 1.27 5.99 13.18
N ASP A 68 0.47 5.09 13.71
CA ASP A 68 0.40 3.70 13.27
C ASP A 68 -0.72 3.56 12.26
N ILE A 69 -0.43 2.92 11.12
CA ILE A 69 -1.30 2.87 9.95
C ILE A 69 -1.53 1.41 9.61
N ASN A 70 -2.79 1.05 9.36
CA ASN A 70 -3.19 -0.27 8.91
C ASN A 70 -4.08 -0.13 7.67
N LEU A 71 -3.69 -0.78 6.58
CA LEU A 71 -4.52 -1.01 5.41
C LEU A 71 -5.15 -2.39 5.57
N ASN A 72 -6.45 -2.40 5.92
CA ASN A 72 -7.17 -3.64 6.15
C ASN A 72 -7.52 -4.34 4.83
N SER A 73 -7.79 -3.58 3.78
CA SER A 73 -8.06 -4.11 2.45
C SER A 73 -7.88 -3.03 1.38
N ALA A 74 -7.37 -3.43 0.22
CA ALA A 74 -7.43 -2.69 -1.03
C ALA A 74 -7.39 -3.67 -2.20
N ILE A 75 -8.31 -3.55 -3.15
CA ILE A 75 -8.41 -4.45 -4.29
C ILE A 75 -7.83 -3.77 -5.52
N TRP A 76 -6.67 -4.23 -6.00
CA TRP A 76 -6.06 -3.78 -7.24
C TRP A 76 -5.98 -4.92 -8.26
N GLN A 77 -6.60 -4.71 -9.42
CA GLN A 77 -6.71 -5.71 -10.49
C GLN A 77 -7.26 -7.08 -10.02
N GLY A 78 -8.19 -7.07 -9.06
CA GLY A 78 -8.78 -8.29 -8.51
C GLY A 78 -7.93 -8.98 -7.43
N ASN A 79 -6.79 -8.41 -7.07
CA ASN A 79 -5.93 -8.89 -5.98
C ASN A 79 -6.15 -8.04 -4.74
N GLU A 80 -6.37 -8.69 -3.60
CA GLU A 80 -6.48 -8.02 -2.31
C GLU A 80 -5.08 -7.76 -1.73
N PHE A 81 -4.88 -6.54 -1.25
CA PHE A 81 -3.68 -6.11 -0.57
C PHE A 81 -4.02 -5.68 0.85
N THR A 82 -3.17 -6.10 1.78
CA THR A 82 -3.17 -5.67 3.17
C THR A 82 -1.84 -5.00 3.47
N GLY A 83 -1.78 -4.24 4.56
CA GLY A 83 -0.51 -3.60 4.92
C GLY A 83 -0.55 -2.91 6.26
N ASN A 84 0.64 -2.62 6.77
CA ASN A 84 0.79 -1.92 8.02
C ASN A 84 2.06 -1.08 7.99
N GLY A 85 2.04 0.02 8.73
CA GLY A 85 3.17 0.93 8.77
C GLY A 85 3.14 1.86 9.95
N THR A 86 4.21 2.63 10.05
CA THR A 86 4.35 3.66 11.07
C THR A 86 4.94 4.91 10.42
N TYR A 87 4.31 6.04 10.66
CA TYR A 87 4.89 7.36 10.44
C TYR A 87 5.38 7.93 11.75
N LYS A 88 6.59 8.50 11.77
CA LYS A 88 7.13 9.24 12.92
C LYS A 88 7.61 10.60 12.45
N LEU A 89 7.22 11.66 13.15
CA LEU A 89 7.66 13.01 12.83
C LEU A 89 9.20 13.05 12.77
N LYS A 90 9.76 13.68 11.72
CA LYS A 90 11.22 13.75 11.42
C LYS A 90 11.91 12.41 11.06
N LYS A 91 11.30 11.26 11.29
CA LYS A 91 11.85 9.95 10.92
C LYS A 91 11.27 9.42 9.61
N GLY A 92 10.07 9.86 9.23
CA GLY A 92 9.43 9.47 7.98
C GLY A 92 8.40 8.36 8.16
N LEU A 93 7.95 7.81 7.03
CA LEU A 93 7.02 6.69 6.91
C LEU A 93 7.78 5.41 6.59
N ASN A 94 7.44 4.33 7.28
CA ASN A 94 7.71 2.96 6.84
C ASN A 94 6.38 2.24 6.69
N PHE A 95 6.14 1.60 5.56
CA PHE A 95 4.88 0.91 5.28
C PHE A 95 5.14 -0.39 4.53
N ASN A 96 4.62 -1.50 5.04
CA ASN A 96 4.67 -2.79 4.39
C ASN A 96 3.33 -3.10 3.75
N LEU A 97 3.38 -3.68 2.56
CA LEU A 97 2.23 -4.08 1.77
C LEU A 97 2.42 -5.54 1.37
N GLU A 98 1.36 -6.34 1.45
CA GLU A 98 1.40 -7.76 1.12
C GLU A 98 0.17 -8.15 0.29
N CYS A 99 0.34 -9.18 -0.53
CA CYS A 99 -0.73 -9.84 -1.27
C CYS A 99 -0.36 -11.32 -1.41
N ASP A 100 -1.09 -12.19 -0.72
CA ASP A 100 -0.79 -13.62 -0.63
C ASP A 100 -0.91 -14.36 -1.97
N SER A 101 -1.66 -13.82 -2.93
CA SER A 101 -1.88 -14.47 -4.21
C SER A 101 -2.05 -13.45 -5.33
N LEU A 102 -0.98 -12.70 -5.61
CA LEU A 102 -0.95 -11.80 -6.74
C LEU A 102 -1.15 -12.58 -8.03
N GLN A 103 -2.12 -12.16 -8.84
CA GLN A 103 -2.36 -12.62 -10.19
C GLN A 103 -2.32 -11.42 -11.12
N TYR A 104 -1.28 -11.36 -11.96
CA TYR A 104 -1.04 -10.24 -12.85
C TYR A 104 -0.95 -10.72 -14.30
N ALA A 105 -1.80 -10.17 -15.17
CA ALA A 105 -1.74 -10.44 -16.59
C ALA A 105 -0.62 -9.62 -17.23
N ILE A 106 0.26 -10.28 -17.98
CA ILE A 106 1.25 -9.64 -18.84
C ILE A 106 0.89 -9.92 -20.30
N ALA A 107 1.42 -9.15 -21.25
CA ALA A 107 0.97 -9.13 -22.64
C ALA A 107 0.73 -10.51 -23.31
N SER A 108 1.54 -11.51 -22.99
CA SER A 108 1.37 -12.89 -23.51
C SER A 108 1.48 -13.95 -22.41
N GLY A 109 1.08 -13.61 -21.19
CA GLY A 109 1.31 -14.49 -20.06
C GLY A 109 0.61 -14.08 -18.77
N LYS A 110 0.93 -14.83 -17.72
CA LYS A 110 0.43 -14.59 -16.37
C LYS A 110 1.55 -14.75 -15.37
N LEU A 111 1.67 -13.78 -14.47
CA LEU A 111 2.53 -13.83 -13.31
C LEU A 111 1.67 -14.11 -12.08
N GLN A 112 2.07 -15.09 -11.27
CA GLN A 112 1.36 -15.47 -10.05
C GLN A 112 2.35 -15.66 -8.91
N GLY A 113 2.02 -15.25 -7.68
CA GLY A 113 2.86 -15.51 -6.51
C GLY A 113 2.50 -14.64 -5.31
N ASN A 114 3.26 -14.80 -4.23
CA ASN A 114 3.07 -14.02 -3.01
C ASN A 114 3.86 -12.72 -3.16
N PHE A 115 3.19 -11.58 -3.14
CA PHE A 115 3.82 -10.28 -3.31
C PHE A 115 4.00 -9.58 -1.97
N PHE A 116 5.18 -9.02 -1.76
CA PHE A 116 5.52 -8.20 -0.60
C PHE A 116 6.20 -6.95 -1.09
N ALA A 117 5.87 -5.81 -0.49
CA ALA A 117 6.57 -4.55 -0.72
C ALA A 117 6.77 -3.80 0.59
N SER A 118 7.85 -3.02 0.66
CA SER A 118 8.12 -2.09 1.74
C SER A 118 8.41 -0.72 1.15
N LEU A 119 7.74 0.30 1.67
CA LEU A 119 7.95 1.72 1.37
C LEU A 119 8.64 2.38 2.57
N GLU A 120 9.82 2.93 2.34
CA GLU A 120 10.51 3.83 3.25
C GLU A 120 10.46 5.24 2.65
N TYR A 121 9.93 6.22 3.38
CA TYR A 121 9.87 7.61 2.93
C TYR A 121 10.31 8.55 4.04
N LYS A 122 11.51 9.13 3.88
CA LYS A 122 12.03 10.19 4.77
C LYS A 122 12.24 11.51 4.03
N ASN A 123 13.03 11.46 2.95
CA ASN A 123 13.26 12.59 2.04
C ASN A 123 12.84 12.24 0.61
N GLN A 124 13.10 10.99 0.22
CA GLN A 124 12.73 10.41 -1.07
C GLN A 124 12.14 9.01 -0.82
N PRO A 125 11.21 8.55 -1.67
CA PRO A 125 10.65 7.22 -1.55
C PRO A 125 11.68 6.18 -1.97
N ARG A 126 11.82 5.17 -1.13
CA ARG A 126 12.50 3.92 -1.45
C ARG A 126 11.49 2.80 -1.31
N ILE A 127 11.27 2.07 -2.39
CA ILE A 127 10.39 0.91 -2.41
C ILE A 127 11.27 -0.31 -2.60
N THR A 128 11.12 -1.32 -1.76
CA THR A 128 11.62 -2.67 -2.02
C THR A 128 10.43 -3.59 -2.24
N PHE A 129 10.59 -4.60 -3.08
CA PHE A 129 9.54 -5.58 -3.30
C PHE A 129 10.11 -6.96 -3.57
N ALA A 130 9.30 -7.97 -3.30
CA ALA A 130 9.56 -9.35 -3.59
C ALA A 130 8.27 -10.02 -4.12
N LEU A 131 8.45 -10.94 -5.05
CA LEU A 131 7.43 -11.87 -5.49
C LEU A 131 8.00 -13.27 -5.29
N GLU A 132 7.46 -13.98 -4.32
CA GLU A 132 7.93 -15.29 -3.88
C GLU A 132 7.03 -16.41 -4.39
N ASN A 133 7.60 -17.63 -4.47
CA ASN A 133 6.92 -18.83 -4.92
C ASN A 133 6.24 -18.64 -6.29
N SER A 134 6.83 -17.80 -7.13
CA SER A 134 6.11 -17.28 -8.28
C SER A 134 6.12 -18.25 -9.44
N THR A 135 5.05 -18.21 -10.22
CA THR A 135 4.92 -18.91 -11.50
C THR A 135 4.74 -17.87 -12.59
N LEU A 136 5.66 -17.88 -13.55
CA LEU A 136 5.57 -17.11 -14.78
C LEU A 136 5.18 -18.07 -15.90
N LYS A 137 3.98 -17.89 -16.44
CA LYS A 137 3.52 -18.60 -17.65
C LYS A 137 3.58 -17.65 -18.84
N TRP A 138 4.22 -18.07 -19.91
CA TRP A 138 4.32 -17.31 -21.16
C TRP A 138 4.15 -18.26 -22.33
N GLN A 139 3.05 -18.12 -23.08
CA GLN A 139 2.65 -19.07 -24.13
C GLN A 139 2.67 -20.53 -23.62
N ASP A 140 3.47 -21.39 -24.25
CA ASP A 140 3.65 -22.81 -23.90
C ASP A 140 4.72 -23.05 -22.81
N TYR A 141 5.40 -21.99 -22.36
CA TYR A 141 6.45 -22.08 -21.35
C TYR A 141 5.92 -21.74 -19.96
N GLN A 142 6.41 -22.46 -18.96
CA GLN A 142 6.13 -22.19 -17.57
C GLN A 142 7.43 -22.27 -16.75
N LEU A 143 7.71 -21.19 -16.04
CA LEU A 143 8.78 -21.15 -15.04
C LEU A 143 8.12 -21.08 -13.65
N SER A 144 8.39 -22.08 -12.82
CA SER A 144 7.78 -22.21 -11.49
C SER A 144 8.82 -21.99 -10.40
N LYS A 145 8.38 -21.54 -9.22
CA LYS A 145 9.21 -21.29 -8.03
C LYS A 145 10.31 -20.25 -8.27
N VAL A 146 9.99 -19.22 -9.04
CA VAL A 146 10.90 -18.08 -9.25
C VAL A 146 10.72 -17.11 -8.10
N ASN A 147 11.83 -16.62 -7.56
CA ASN A 147 11.78 -15.47 -6.67
C ASN A 147 12.30 -14.25 -7.43
N VAL A 148 11.45 -13.24 -7.52
CA VAL A 148 11.79 -11.94 -8.11
C VAL A 148 11.86 -10.95 -6.98
N SER A 149 12.91 -10.16 -6.91
CA SER A 149 12.98 -9.03 -5.99
C SER A 149 13.48 -7.80 -6.70
N GLY A 150 13.19 -6.64 -6.13
CA GLY A 150 13.66 -5.40 -6.69
C GLY A 150 13.56 -4.24 -5.74
N SER A 151 14.10 -3.12 -6.19
CA SER A 151 13.98 -1.85 -5.50
C SER A 151 13.77 -0.72 -6.48
N PHE A 152 13.02 0.29 -6.04
CA PHE A 152 12.86 1.57 -6.70
C PHE A 152 13.36 2.68 -5.78
N GLN A 153 14.30 3.48 -6.28
CA GLN A 153 14.89 4.61 -5.58
C GLN A 153 15.48 5.56 -6.64
N ASP A 154 15.37 6.87 -6.45
CA ASP A 154 15.94 7.87 -7.35
C ASP A 154 15.52 7.70 -8.82
N ASN A 155 14.24 7.34 -9.04
CA ASN A 155 13.67 7.04 -10.36
C ASN A 155 14.38 5.90 -11.12
N LYS A 156 15.10 5.03 -10.40
CA LYS A 156 15.77 3.85 -10.95
C LYS A 156 15.15 2.59 -10.36
N ILE A 157 15.07 1.56 -11.19
CA ILE A 157 14.60 0.23 -10.79
C ILE A 157 15.79 -0.73 -10.88
N TRP A 158 16.01 -1.50 -9.82
CA TRP A 158 16.95 -2.62 -9.80
C TRP A 158 16.15 -3.90 -9.61
N LEU A 159 16.42 -4.92 -10.43
CA LEU A 159 15.73 -6.21 -10.41
C LEU A 159 16.75 -7.31 -10.20
N ASN A 160 16.42 -8.23 -9.29
CA ASN A 160 17.14 -9.46 -9.06
C ASN A 160 16.20 -10.63 -9.25
N MET A 161 16.66 -11.65 -9.97
CA MET A 161 15.93 -12.90 -10.15
C MET A 161 16.80 -14.03 -9.63
N ALA A 162 16.27 -14.79 -8.69
CA ALA A 162 16.93 -15.97 -8.15
C ALA A 162 16.18 -17.23 -8.60
N PRO A 163 16.89 -18.27 -9.09
CA PRO A 163 16.30 -19.59 -9.24
C PRO A 163 15.96 -20.16 -7.85
N PRO A 164 15.06 -21.16 -7.78
CA PRO A 164 14.74 -21.81 -6.52
C PRO A 164 16.00 -22.43 -5.88
N PRO A 165 16.12 -22.44 -4.53
CA PRO A 165 17.18 -23.18 -3.86
C PRO A 165 17.14 -24.66 -4.27
N ARG A 166 18.32 -25.23 -4.55
CA ARG A 166 18.49 -26.62 -4.98
C ARG A 166 18.22 -27.60 -3.85
#